data_AF-A0ABD0BN29-F1
#
_entry.id   AF-A0ABD0BN29-F1
#
_cell.length_a   1.000
_cell.length_b   1.000
_cell.length_c   1.000
_cell.angle_alpha   90.00
_cell.angle_beta   90.00
_cell.angle_gamma   90.00
#
_symmetry.space_group_name_H-M   'P 1'
#
loop_
_entity.id
_entity.type
_entity.pdbx_description
1 polymer ?
#
loop_
_entity_poly.entity_id
_entity_poly.type
_entity_poly.pdbx_seq_one_letter_code
_entity_poly.pdbx_strand_id
1 'polypeptide(L)'
;MSAGDGSCDISKTKAENAAQHEPATSVHDPLREASFSSDTVNATLSNGFFSATVNGKKASVKRLNANFYEIRGNGFVISLSLDENGITDASWNKTKGREHGILRVSQK
;
A
#
# COMPACT_ATOMS: atom_id res chain seq x y z
N MET A 1 -53.61 -29.16 -30.98
CA MET A 1 -52.30 -29.04 -31.67
C MET A 1 -51.41 -28.20 -30.76
N SER A 2 -50.35 -28.80 -30.22
CA SER A 2 -49.35 -28.12 -29.40
C SER A 2 -48.14 -27.76 -30.26
N ALA A 3 -47.70 -26.50 -30.20
CA ALA A 3 -46.35 -26.01 -30.51
C ALA A 3 -46.35 -24.49 -30.18
N GLY A 4 -45.36 -23.87 -29.52
CA GLY A 4 -44.15 -24.40 -28.90
C GLY A 4 -42.93 -23.59 -29.32
N ASP A 5 -42.77 -22.36 -28.83
CA ASP A 5 -41.64 -21.44 -29.09
C ASP A 5 -42.04 -20.05 -28.56
N GLY A 6 -41.24 -19.23 -27.89
CA GLY A 6 -39.83 -19.21 -27.56
C GLY A 6 -39.51 -17.79 -27.07
N SER A 7 -38.44 -17.65 -26.30
CA SER A 7 -37.83 -16.39 -25.82
C SER A 7 -38.38 -15.78 -24.53
N CYS A 8 -37.64 -16.05 -23.46
CA CYS A 8 -37.64 -15.35 -22.19
C CYS A 8 -36.76 -14.09 -22.29
N ASP A 9 -37.30 -13.01 -22.84
CA ASP A 9 -36.66 -11.69 -22.77
C ASP A 9 -36.87 -11.08 -21.37
N ILE A 10 -35.99 -11.45 -20.45
CA ILE A 10 -35.93 -10.92 -19.09
C ILE A 10 -35.31 -9.51 -19.17
N SER A 11 -36.12 -8.53 -19.55
CA SER A 11 -35.87 -7.14 -19.22
C SER A 11 -36.21 -6.92 -17.74
N LYS A 12 -35.34 -7.42 -16.84
CA LYS A 12 -35.39 -7.04 -15.43
C LYS A 12 -34.54 -5.80 -15.22
N THR A 13 -35.20 -4.66 -15.33
CA THR A 13 -34.86 -3.41 -14.66
C THR A 13 -34.53 -3.71 -13.20
N LYS A 14 -33.25 -3.59 -12.82
CA LYS A 14 -32.82 -3.60 -11.43
C LYS A 14 -32.48 -2.17 -11.03
N ALA A 15 -33.50 -1.56 -10.42
CA ALA A 15 -33.42 -0.64 -9.31
C ALA A 15 -32.25 0.37 -9.34
N GLU A 16 -32.64 1.61 -9.66
CA GLU A 16 -31.98 2.83 -9.22
C GLU A 16 -31.67 2.76 -7.72
N ASN A 17 -30.45 2.33 -7.39
CA ASN A 17 -29.75 2.76 -6.20
C ASN A 17 -28.62 3.64 -6.70
N ALA A 18 -28.99 4.85 -7.13
CA ALA A 18 -28.07 5.96 -7.29
C ALA A 18 -27.63 6.44 -5.89
N ALA A 19 -26.97 5.56 -5.13
CA ALA A 19 -26.09 5.98 -4.07
C ALA A 19 -24.85 6.56 -4.75
N GLN A 20 -24.88 7.87 -4.94
CA GLN A 20 -23.74 8.77 -5.07
C GLN A 20 -22.44 8.07 -5.49
N HIS A 21 -22.19 8.00 -6.80
CA HIS A 21 -20.82 8.00 -7.30
C HIS A 21 -20.25 9.37 -6.90
N GLU A 22 -19.78 9.48 -5.65
CA GLU A 22 -18.73 10.44 -5.36
C GLU A 22 -17.63 10.13 -6.38
N PRO A 23 -17.12 11.12 -7.13
CA PRO A 23 -15.92 10.89 -7.90
C PRO A 23 -14.94 10.32 -6.88
N ALA A 24 -14.48 9.08 -7.10
CA ALA A 24 -13.43 8.50 -6.29
C ALA A 24 -12.33 9.55 -6.30
N THR A 25 -12.23 10.33 -5.21
CA THR A 25 -11.14 11.27 -5.01
C THR A 25 -9.93 10.43 -5.32
N SER A 26 -9.24 10.77 -6.41
CA SER A 26 -8.00 10.13 -6.79
C SER A 26 -7.19 10.05 -5.51
N VAL A 27 -7.15 8.87 -4.88
CA VAL A 27 -6.43 8.69 -3.63
C VAL A 27 -5.00 8.69 -4.10
N HIS A 28 -4.45 9.88 -4.23
CA HIS A 28 -3.04 10.08 -4.49
C HIS A 28 -2.36 9.39 -3.32
N ASP A 29 -1.77 8.23 -3.58
CA ASP A 29 -0.96 7.55 -2.60
C ASP A 29 0.22 8.49 -2.28
N PRO A 30 0.30 9.03 -1.05
CA PRO A 30 1.36 9.96 -0.70
C PRO A 30 2.71 9.24 -0.56
N LEU A 31 2.74 7.90 -0.67
CA LEU A 31 3.96 7.13 -0.69
C LEU A 31 4.79 7.48 -1.92
N ARG A 32 5.97 8.06 -1.69
CA ARG A 32 6.93 8.46 -2.72
C ARG A 32 8.20 7.60 -2.64
N GLU A 33 9.06 7.75 -3.65
CA GLU A 33 10.40 7.16 -3.58
C GLU A 33 11.13 7.74 -2.36
N ALA A 34 11.67 6.84 -1.54
CA ALA A 34 12.36 7.23 -0.33
C ALA A 34 13.47 6.24 0.03
N SER A 35 14.46 6.77 0.73
CA SER A 35 15.53 6.01 1.35
C SER A 35 15.46 6.19 2.86
N PHE A 36 15.69 5.12 3.59
CA PHE A 36 15.64 5.07 5.04
C PHE A 36 16.97 4.56 5.57
N SER A 37 17.60 5.30 6.49
CA SER A 37 18.93 4.94 6.95
C SER A 37 19.12 5.13 8.45
N SER A 38 19.94 4.25 9.03
CA SER A 38 20.52 4.32 10.37
C SER A 38 21.86 3.57 10.34
N ASP A 39 22.55 3.49 11.46
CA ASP A 39 23.80 2.71 11.56
C ASP A 39 23.57 1.20 11.32
N THR A 40 22.34 0.70 11.47
CA THR A 40 22.01 -0.74 11.38
C THR A 40 21.24 -1.10 10.10
N VAL A 41 20.37 -0.21 9.62
CA VAL A 41 19.43 -0.48 8.53
C VAL A 41 19.60 0.58 7.44
N ASN A 42 19.74 0.12 6.21
CA ASN A 42 19.66 0.92 4.99
C ASN A 42 18.58 0.31 4.09
N ALA A 43 17.49 1.03 3.86
CA ALA A 43 16.37 0.56 3.07
C ALA A 43 16.00 1.57 2.00
N THR A 44 15.46 1.07 0.90
CA THR A 44 14.96 1.90 -0.21
C THR A 44 13.55 1.48 -0.56
N LEU A 45 12.77 2.43 -1.07
CA LEU A 45 11.41 2.23 -1.57
C LEU A 45 11.27 2.99 -2.88
N SER A 46 10.82 2.32 -3.94
CA SER A 46 10.62 2.91 -5.27
C SER A 46 9.14 2.98 -5.64
N ASN A 47 8.69 4.14 -6.13
CA ASN A 47 7.27 4.45 -6.39
C ASN A 47 6.77 4.06 -7.80
N GLY A 48 7.42 3.09 -8.46
CA GLY A 48 6.97 2.57 -9.76
C GLY A 48 6.19 1.25 -9.64
N PHE A 49 6.54 0.40 -8.66
CA PHE A 49 6.05 -0.98 -8.55
C PHE A 49 6.06 -1.54 -7.10
N PHE A 50 6.05 -0.68 -6.06
CA PHE A 50 6.22 -1.08 -4.64
C PHE A 50 7.42 -2.03 -4.42
N SER A 51 8.55 -1.75 -5.06
CA SER A 51 9.80 -2.45 -4.80
C SER A 51 10.53 -1.78 -3.64
N ALA A 52 10.88 -2.57 -2.63
CA ALA A 52 11.73 -2.12 -1.56
C ALA A 52 12.95 -3.02 -1.40
N THR A 53 14.01 -2.45 -0.83
CA THR A 53 15.15 -3.22 -0.35
C THR A 53 15.42 -2.91 1.12
N VAL A 54 15.95 -3.88 1.85
CA VAL A 54 16.50 -3.72 3.19
C VAL A 54 17.89 -4.34 3.20
N ASN A 55 18.88 -3.51 3.50
CA ASN A 55 20.32 -3.78 3.41
C ASN A 55 20.71 -4.42 2.07
N GLY A 56 20.21 -3.86 0.97
CA GLY A 56 20.49 -4.30 -0.40
C GLY A 56 19.76 -5.58 -0.85
N LYS A 57 18.94 -6.21 0.02
CA LYS A 57 18.12 -7.37 -0.34
C LYS A 57 16.68 -6.97 -0.58
N LYS A 58 16.01 -7.62 -1.54
CA LYS A 58 14.59 -7.41 -1.82
C LYS A 58 13.74 -7.59 -0.55
N ALA A 59 12.83 -6.67 -0.33
CA ALA A 59 11.88 -6.65 0.76
C ALA A 59 10.45 -6.60 0.22
N SER A 60 9.49 -7.07 1.01
CA SER A 60 8.07 -6.91 0.71
C SER A 60 7.55 -5.62 1.32
N VAL A 61 6.71 -4.91 0.58
CA VAL A 61 5.99 -3.72 1.05
C VAL A 61 4.54 -4.11 1.26
N LYS A 62 3.98 -3.76 2.41
CA LYS A 62 2.58 -3.97 2.74
C LYS A 62 1.96 -2.66 3.19
N ARG A 63 0.88 -2.25 2.55
CA ARG A 63 0.03 -1.17 3.05
C ARG A 63 -0.80 -1.70 4.21
N LEU A 64 -0.71 -1.07 5.37
CA LEU A 64 -1.54 -1.40 6.54
C LEU A 64 -2.83 -0.59 6.53
N ASN A 65 -2.76 0.69 6.16
CA ASN A 65 -3.91 1.57 5.96
C ASN A 65 -3.51 2.78 5.08
N ALA A 66 -4.32 3.84 5.05
CA ALA A 66 -4.05 5.03 4.26
C ALA A 66 -2.70 5.71 4.60
N ASN A 67 -2.32 5.69 5.87
CA ASN A 67 -1.22 6.48 6.44
C ASN A 67 -0.05 5.61 6.92
N PHE A 68 -0.16 4.28 6.86
CA PHE A 68 0.85 3.39 7.40
C PHE A 68 1.21 2.25 6.45
N TYR A 69 2.52 2.09 6.25
CA TYR A 69 3.10 1.02 5.44
C TYR A 69 4.13 0.27 6.26
N GLU A 70 4.37 -0.97 5.86
CA GLU A 70 5.33 -1.84 6.48
C GLU A 70 6.22 -2.46 5.40
N ILE A 71 7.53 -2.33 5.57
CA ILE A 71 8.52 -3.00 4.72
C ILE A 71 9.14 -4.13 5.52
N ARG A 72 9.01 -5.37 5.06
CA ARG A 72 9.61 -6.55 5.69
C ARG A 72 10.71 -7.12 4.83
N GLY A 73 11.91 -7.22 5.38
CA GLY A 73 13.05 -7.75 4.65
C GLY A 73 14.29 -7.93 5.51
N ASN A 74 15.11 -8.92 5.15
CA ASN A 74 16.43 -9.16 5.76
C ASN A 74 16.44 -9.21 7.31
N GLY A 75 15.37 -9.72 7.94
CA GLY A 75 15.27 -9.82 9.40
C GLY A 75 14.80 -8.54 10.10
N PHE A 76 14.32 -7.55 9.35
CA PHE A 76 13.78 -6.29 9.87
C PHE A 76 12.34 -6.07 9.40
N VAL A 77 11.60 -5.36 10.23
CA VAL A 77 10.30 -4.77 9.92
C VAL A 77 10.48 -3.27 10.04
N ILE A 78 10.28 -2.56 8.94
CA ILE A 78 10.32 -1.10 8.90
C ILE A 78 8.88 -0.61 8.84
N SER A 79 8.51 0.22 9.81
CA SER A 79 7.21 0.85 9.87
C SER A 79 7.33 2.29 9.36
N LEU A 80 6.48 2.63 8.40
CA LEU A 80 6.42 3.96 7.78
C LEU A 80 5.10 4.60 8.15
N SER A 81 5.16 5.89 8.50
CA SER A 81 4.00 6.74 8.70
C SER A 81 3.98 7.86 7.67
N LEU A 82 2.78 8.18 7.18
CA LEU A 82 2.57 9.12 6.10
C LEU A 82 1.46 10.10 6.44
N ASP A 83 1.58 11.28 5.85
CA ASP A 83 0.53 12.30 5.77
C ASP A 83 0.27 12.64 4.29
N GLU A 84 -0.47 13.73 4.04
CA GLU A 84 -0.77 14.21 2.70
C GLU A 84 0.47 14.66 1.90
N ASN A 85 1.57 14.96 2.60
CA ASN A 85 2.80 15.49 2.00
C ASN A 85 3.80 14.39 1.66
N GLY A 86 3.77 13.26 2.38
CA GLY A 86 4.68 12.16 2.14
C GLY A 86 4.91 11.30 3.38
N ILE A 87 6.15 10.85 3.56
CA ILE A 87 6.54 10.02 4.70
C ILE A 87 7.03 10.96 5.78
N THR A 88 6.37 10.91 6.94
CA THR A 88 6.65 11.81 8.07
C THR A 88 7.66 11.19 9.02
N ASP A 89 7.58 9.88 9.25
CA ASP A 89 8.48 9.16 10.14
C ASP A 89 8.63 7.68 9.72
N ALA A 90 9.77 7.10 10.08
CA ALA A 90 10.11 5.72 9.82
C ALA A 90 10.91 5.12 10.98
N SER A 91 10.59 3.90 11.37
CA SER A 91 11.33 3.14 12.39
C SER A 91 11.53 1.70 11.94
N TRP A 92 12.50 1.02 12.56
CA TRP A 92 12.76 -0.39 12.33
C TRP A 92 12.69 -1.19 13.63
N ASN A 93 12.29 -2.45 13.48
CA ASN A 93 12.33 -3.47 14.52
C ASN A 93 13.01 -4.71 13.94
N LYS A 94 13.79 -5.45 14.74
CA LYS A 94 14.16 -6.80 14.34
C LYS A 94 12.93 -7.70 14.35
N THR A 95 12.85 -8.64 13.40
CA THR A 95 11.82 -9.68 13.39
C THR A 95 11.98 -10.67 14.54
N LYS A 96 13.19 -10.78 15.09
CA LYS A 96 13.52 -11.58 16.28
C LYS A 96 14.41 -10.75 17.21
N GLY A 97 14.03 -10.66 18.47
CA GLY A 97 14.74 -9.85 19.46
C GLY A 97 13.92 -8.65 19.92
N ARG A 98 14.60 -7.67 20.53
CA ARG A 98 13.98 -6.45 21.06
C ARG A 98 14.61 -5.17 20.49
N GLU A 99 15.56 -5.33 19.57
CA GLU A 99 16.26 -4.22 18.96
C GLU A 99 15.34 -3.48 18.00
N HIS A 100 15.36 -2.16 18.13
CA HIS A 100 14.59 -1.23 17.32
C HIS A 100 15.35 0.09 17.17
N GLY A 101 14.95 0.93 16.22
CA GLY A 101 15.50 2.26 16.08
C GLY A 101 14.70 3.13 15.14
N ILE A 102 15.02 4.42 15.13
CA ILE A 102 14.43 5.41 14.22
C ILE A 102 15.31 5.51 12.96
N LEU A 103 14.68 5.72 11.81
CA LEU A 103 15.34 5.88 10.53
C LEU A 103 15.32 7.33 10.11
N ARG A 104 16.44 7.80 9.55
CA ARG A 104 16.46 9.04 8.78
C ARG A 104 15.77 8.80 7.46
N VAL A 105 14.74 9.59 7.19
CA VAL A 105 13.98 9.57 5.94
C VAL A 105 14.58 10.57 4.96
N SER A 106 14.84 10.13 3.73
CA SER A 106 15.20 10.98 2.61
C SER A 106 14.24 10.69 1.46
N GLN A 107 13.40 11.64 1.11
CA GLN A 107 12.43 11.51 0.01
C GLN A 107 12.89 12.28 -1.22
N LYS A 108 12.43 11.87 -2.41
CA LYS A 108 12.63 12.60 -3.67
C LYS A 108 11.32 13.17 -4.20
#